data_AF-A0A5R9DUY7-F1
#
_entry.id   AF-A0A5R9DUY7-F1
#
_cell.length_a   1.000
_cell.length_b   1.000
_cell.length_c   1.000
_cell.angle_alpha   90.00
_cell.angle_beta   90.00
_cell.angle_gamma   90.00
#
_symmetry.space_group_name_H-M   'P 1'
#
loop_
_entity.id
_entity.type
_entity.pdbx_description
1 polymer ?
#
loop_
_entity_poly.entity_id
_entity_poly.type
_entity_poly.pdbx_seq_one_letter_code
_entity_poly.pdbx_strand_id
1 'polypeptide(L)'
;MPTEYATRSRISIDRGRAEAALDFERAAGKGKARAAAVRRLAVIYRVEARHPYRTLHYNPASPDAPLPTPDELHLDLSGSPERVARFLSAVPRYLARVEALATKAARVYGRWARSVAAEEALEYVDAGGRRAYAARFRAAAFEAAVDYFGISALPRYVDPAAPMWDQAARVAWDLVKDEGPVNLYAMHDEDEAAELLANADDTPNPYAEAHDRESAELVAAELRRSARLFAALDGEELAPAEAPVEEAAAEDIVEDQEDEELPLVPLTRVQRRWLHTAAAHPEGHFPNGCNLRTLAALEAAGCVEIAPRYAWGRRVRIADSLKPNPGVVQISAAGRRRAAHEERERVVIVACGRRKAVYADGIHKGKPVIGARAGELYVGDYHRAMRRAADVLTRGGRSGRVLILSAKWGLVELDRHILNYDLKAGDPGTVDGETLRRQAHELGISGAAVTVLGGQAYVKLAGEVWDDFTALLAGTRGIGEQLARLADIYSPARTAAEDVVELVEETAAEDVVEDQGQEAAELHGSPAPARPVELAPSAAWSRLLSRGLSRPALSCGSTWADSSFPRPCGRPERLRGAGSGAGVPRTGGASRGGGTVRRYRARLCRAARGITAPSQVELCHDTYGR
;
A
#
# COMPACT_ATOMS: atom_id res chain seq x y z
N MET A 1 -0.82 -31.22 -22.45
CA MET A 1 -1.61 -29.98 -22.57
C MET A 1 -1.92 -29.50 -21.16
N PRO A 2 -1.38 -28.37 -20.71
CA PRO A 2 -1.81 -27.76 -19.46
C PRO A 2 -3.32 -27.52 -19.52
N THR A 3 -4.03 -27.85 -18.44
CA THR A 3 -5.48 -27.61 -18.36
C THR A 3 -5.69 -26.11 -18.33
N GLU A 4 -6.27 -25.54 -19.38
CA GLU A 4 -6.66 -24.13 -19.40
C GLU A 4 -7.86 -23.95 -18.45
N TYR A 5 -7.64 -23.21 -17.36
CA TYR A 5 -8.67 -22.93 -16.37
C TYR A 5 -9.51 -21.68 -16.69
N ALA A 6 -8.99 -20.85 -17.59
CA ALA A 6 -9.57 -19.60 -18.06
C ALA A 6 -9.06 -19.35 -19.49
N THR A 7 -9.93 -18.76 -20.32
CA THR A 7 -9.56 -18.25 -21.63
C THR A 7 -9.19 -16.78 -21.48
N ARG A 8 -8.09 -16.35 -22.08
CA ARG A 8 -7.64 -14.94 -22.05
C ARG A 8 -7.82 -14.28 -23.40
N SER A 9 -8.23 -13.02 -23.42
CA SER A 9 -8.12 -12.19 -24.64
C SER A 9 -6.66 -11.83 -24.91
N ARG A 10 -6.38 -11.29 -26.10
CA ARG A 10 -5.14 -10.56 -26.33
C ARG A 10 -5.09 -9.31 -25.45
N ILE A 11 -3.86 -8.88 -25.14
CA ILE A 11 -3.62 -7.61 -24.46
C ILE A 11 -3.81 -6.52 -25.49
N SER A 12 -4.67 -5.54 -25.21
CA SER A 12 -4.75 -4.30 -25.97
C SER A 12 -4.06 -3.20 -25.19
N ILE A 13 -3.20 -2.41 -25.84
CA ILE A 13 -2.53 -1.27 -25.22
C ILE A 13 -3.13 0.00 -25.81
N ASP A 14 -3.66 0.87 -24.95
CA ASP A 14 -4.12 2.22 -25.32
C ASP A 14 -3.47 3.23 -24.37
N ARG A 15 -2.73 4.20 -24.93
CA ARG A 15 -2.06 5.29 -24.20
C ARG A 15 -1.25 4.81 -22.99
N GLY A 16 -0.51 3.72 -23.15
CA GLY A 16 0.35 3.14 -22.11
C GLY A 16 -0.41 2.40 -21.00
N ARG A 17 -1.72 2.22 -21.14
CA ARG A 17 -2.54 1.35 -20.28
C ARG A 17 -2.88 0.10 -21.06
N ALA A 18 -2.59 -1.06 -20.47
CA ALA A 18 -2.98 -2.34 -21.03
C ALA A 18 -4.35 -2.76 -20.48
N GLU A 19 -5.16 -3.34 -21.35
CA GLU A 19 -6.45 -3.94 -21.07
C GLU A 19 -6.47 -5.39 -21.58
N ALA A 20 -7.11 -6.27 -20.82
CA ALA A 20 -7.31 -7.66 -21.20
C ALA A 20 -8.55 -8.22 -20.50
N ALA A 21 -9.04 -9.36 -20.96
CA ALA A 21 -10.19 -10.05 -20.41
C ALA A 21 -9.86 -11.52 -20.07
N LEU A 22 -10.48 -12.03 -19.01
CA LEU A 22 -10.45 -13.45 -18.64
C LEU A 22 -11.86 -14.01 -18.54
N ASP A 23 -12.11 -15.09 -19.27
CA ASP A 23 -13.35 -15.86 -19.27
C ASP A 23 -13.18 -17.20 -18.55
N PHE A 24 -14.11 -17.52 -17.65
CA PHE A 24 -14.08 -18.76 -16.87
C PHE A 24 -15.25 -19.66 -17.25
N GLU A 25 -14.94 -20.87 -17.73
CA GLU A 25 -15.97 -21.81 -18.17
C GLU A 25 -16.98 -22.18 -17.07
N ARG A 26 -18.27 -22.09 -17.41
CA ARG A 26 -19.37 -22.48 -16.52
C ARG A 26 -19.48 -23.99 -16.33
N ALA A 27 -19.09 -24.78 -17.32
CA ALA A 27 -19.34 -26.22 -17.40
C ALA A 27 -18.75 -27.02 -16.22
N ALA A 28 -17.68 -26.52 -15.59
CA ALA A 28 -17.04 -27.17 -14.46
C ALA A 28 -17.66 -26.84 -13.08
N GLY A 29 -18.66 -25.94 -13.01
CA GLY A 29 -19.27 -25.49 -11.75
C GLY A 29 -18.34 -24.67 -10.84
N LYS A 30 -17.09 -24.44 -11.25
CA LYS A 30 -16.05 -23.74 -10.48
C LYS A 30 -15.67 -22.36 -11.05
N GLY A 31 -16.25 -21.95 -12.18
CA GLY A 31 -15.86 -20.72 -12.87
C GLY A 31 -15.88 -19.48 -11.95
N LYS A 32 -16.95 -19.30 -11.17
CA LYS A 32 -17.07 -18.19 -10.20
C LYS A 32 -15.97 -18.20 -9.14
N ALA A 33 -15.67 -19.36 -8.57
CA ALA A 33 -14.62 -19.50 -7.56
C ALA A 33 -13.22 -19.21 -8.14
N ARG A 34 -12.97 -19.62 -9.39
CA ARG A 34 -11.72 -19.32 -10.11
C ARG A 34 -11.59 -17.83 -10.41
N ALA A 35 -12.65 -17.18 -10.89
CA ALA A 35 -12.66 -15.74 -11.10
C ALA A 35 -12.39 -14.97 -9.80
N ALA A 36 -13.07 -15.35 -8.70
CA ALA A 36 -12.81 -14.77 -7.39
C ALA A 36 -11.36 -14.96 -6.92
N ALA A 37 -10.76 -16.13 -7.18
CA ALA A 37 -9.37 -16.42 -6.86
C ALA A 37 -8.39 -15.54 -7.67
N VAL A 38 -8.60 -15.44 -8.98
CA VAL A 38 -7.78 -14.63 -9.89
C VAL A 38 -7.87 -13.14 -9.55
N ARG A 39 -9.05 -12.66 -9.16
CA ARG A 39 -9.22 -11.26 -8.71
C ARG A 39 -8.39 -10.95 -7.46
N ARG A 40 -8.23 -11.91 -6.54
CA ARG A 40 -7.33 -11.74 -5.37
C ARG A 40 -5.86 -11.72 -5.78
N LEU A 41 -5.47 -12.55 -6.74
CA LEU A 41 -4.12 -12.53 -7.32
C LEU A 41 -3.82 -11.16 -7.99
N ALA A 42 -4.81 -10.53 -8.62
CA ALA A 42 -4.64 -9.25 -9.32
C ALA A 42 -4.14 -8.13 -8.37
N VAL A 43 -4.61 -8.13 -7.12
CA VAL A 43 -4.15 -7.18 -6.08
C VAL A 43 -2.63 -7.29 -5.85
N ILE A 44 -2.09 -8.50 -5.91
CA ILE A 44 -0.66 -8.79 -5.68
C ILE A 44 0.20 -8.24 -6.81
N TYR A 45 -0.27 -8.44 -8.06
CA TYR A 45 0.38 -7.94 -9.27
C TYR A 45 0.08 -6.46 -9.55
N ARG A 46 -0.75 -5.80 -8.71
CA ARG A 46 -1.21 -4.41 -8.91
C ARG A 46 -1.89 -4.23 -10.27
N VAL A 47 -2.70 -5.21 -10.65
CA VAL A 47 -3.59 -5.17 -11.81
C VAL A 47 -5.00 -4.92 -11.29
N GLU A 48 -5.69 -3.97 -11.90
CA GLU A 48 -7.08 -3.70 -11.61
C GLU A 48 -7.94 -4.78 -12.29
N ALA A 49 -8.72 -5.52 -11.50
CA ALA A 49 -9.61 -6.58 -11.99
C ALA A 49 -11.06 -6.33 -11.56
N ARG A 50 -11.95 -6.17 -12.53
CA ARG A 50 -13.37 -5.83 -12.35
C ARG A 50 -14.25 -6.87 -13.04
N HIS A 51 -15.42 -7.15 -12.47
CA HIS A 51 -16.45 -7.92 -13.17
C HIS A 51 -17.25 -6.95 -14.04
N PRO A 52 -17.36 -7.14 -15.36
CA PRO A 52 -18.26 -6.32 -16.17
C PRO A 52 -19.70 -6.56 -15.73
N TYR A 53 -20.55 -5.56 -15.88
CA TYR A 53 -21.98 -5.72 -15.63
C TYR A 53 -22.65 -6.28 -16.88
N ARG A 54 -23.42 -7.37 -16.74
CA ARG A 54 -24.23 -7.86 -17.86
C ARG A 54 -25.42 -6.94 -18.06
N THR A 55 -25.42 -6.23 -19.19
CA THR A 55 -26.54 -5.38 -19.62
C THR A 55 -27.52 -6.09 -20.55
N LEU A 56 -27.28 -7.37 -20.88
CA LEU A 56 -27.99 -8.12 -21.92
C LEU A 56 -29.53 -8.21 -21.74
N HIS A 57 -30.06 -7.82 -20.58
CA HIS A 57 -31.50 -7.67 -20.32
C HIS A 57 -31.86 -6.40 -19.53
N TYR A 58 -30.91 -5.47 -19.37
CA TYR A 58 -31.15 -4.22 -18.69
C TYR A 58 -31.76 -3.21 -19.68
N ASN A 59 -33.06 -2.98 -19.55
CA ASN A 59 -33.74 -1.88 -20.23
C ASN A 59 -33.85 -0.69 -19.25
N PRO A 60 -33.01 0.35 -19.35
CA PRO A 60 -33.05 1.49 -18.44
C PRO A 60 -34.38 2.27 -18.50
N ALA A 61 -35.20 2.07 -19.55
CA ALA A 61 -36.51 2.69 -19.68
C ALA A 61 -37.64 1.93 -18.95
N SER A 62 -37.38 0.73 -18.44
CA SER A 62 -38.35 -0.05 -17.68
C SER A 62 -38.08 0.09 -16.18
N PRO A 63 -38.99 0.69 -15.39
CA PRO A 63 -38.81 0.81 -13.94
C PRO A 63 -38.74 -0.55 -13.24
N ASP A 64 -39.26 -1.60 -13.88
CA ASP A 64 -39.21 -2.99 -13.39
C ASP A 64 -38.01 -3.79 -13.91
N ALA A 65 -37.08 -3.18 -14.65
CA ALA A 65 -35.89 -3.89 -15.11
C ALA A 65 -35.02 -4.32 -13.91
N PRO A 66 -34.61 -5.60 -13.84
CA PRO A 66 -33.71 -6.05 -12.78
C PRO A 66 -32.40 -5.26 -12.86
N LEU A 67 -31.86 -4.90 -11.69
CA LEU A 67 -30.57 -4.22 -11.59
C LEU A 67 -29.49 -5.02 -12.33
N PRO A 68 -28.56 -4.35 -13.03
CA PRO A 68 -27.47 -5.03 -13.71
C PRO A 68 -26.68 -5.86 -12.71
N THR A 69 -26.49 -7.14 -13.03
CA THR A 69 -25.71 -8.07 -12.19
C THR A 69 -24.30 -8.20 -12.74
N PRO A 70 -23.26 -8.24 -11.89
CA PRO A 70 -21.90 -8.46 -12.33
C PRO A 70 -21.75 -9.85 -12.94
N ASP A 71 -21.02 -9.94 -14.05
CA ASP A 71 -20.63 -11.21 -14.64
C ASP A 71 -19.51 -11.85 -13.82
N GLU A 72 -19.88 -12.64 -12.83
CA GLU A 72 -18.92 -13.34 -11.97
C GLU A 72 -18.05 -14.38 -12.72
N LEU A 73 -18.31 -14.64 -14.00
CA LEU A 73 -17.52 -15.53 -14.85
C LEU A 73 -16.57 -14.78 -15.80
N HIS A 74 -16.58 -13.45 -15.78
CA HIS A 74 -15.72 -12.61 -16.61
C HIS A 74 -14.92 -11.63 -15.73
N LEU A 75 -13.68 -11.35 -16.10
CA LEU A 75 -12.87 -10.32 -15.47
C LEU A 75 -12.24 -9.41 -16.52
N ASP A 76 -12.58 -8.13 -16.45
CA ASP A 76 -11.88 -7.07 -17.16
C ASP A 76 -10.65 -6.68 -16.34
N LEU A 77 -9.49 -6.69 -17.00
CA LEU A 77 -8.19 -6.40 -16.42
C LEU A 77 -7.68 -5.09 -16.99
N SER A 78 -7.08 -4.26 -16.14
CA SER A 78 -6.35 -3.09 -16.61
C SER A 78 -5.15 -2.75 -15.73
N GLY A 79 -4.11 -2.18 -16.33
CA GLY A 79 -2.87 -1.83 -15.61
C GLY A 79 -1.74 -1.40 -16.53
N SER A 80 -0.50 -1.42 -16.02
CA SER A 80 0.67 -1.26 -16.91
C SER A 80 0.84 -2.52 -17.77
N PRO A 81 1.30 -2.40 -19.02
CA PRO A 81 1.46 -3.55 -19.92
C PRO A 81 2.27 -4.71 -19.32
N GLU A 82 3.39 -4.41 -18.66
CA GLU A 82 4.26 -5.43 -18.07
C GLU A 82 3.58 -6.14 -16.89
N ARG A 83 2.79 -5.41 -16.09
CA ARG A 83 2.07 -5.99 -14.95
C ARG A 83 0.92 -6.88 -15.41
N VAL A 84 0.16 -6.45 -16.42
CA VAL A 84 -0.93 -7.23 -17.01
C VAL A 84 -0.37 -8.51 -17.64
N ALA A 85 0.73 -8.43 -18.40
CA ALA A 85 1.37 -9.59 -19.01
C ALA A 85 1.89 -10.60 -17.97
N ARG A 86 2.63 -10.13 -16.95
CA ARG A 86 3.09 -11.00 -15.84
C ARG A 86 1.93 -11.63 -15.08
N PHE A 87 0.89 -10.86 -14.80
CA PHE A 87 -0.31 -11.37 -14.17
C PHE A 87 -0.97 -12.47 -14.99
N LEU A 88 -1.18 -12.24 -16.30
CA LEU A 88 -1.77 -13.23 -17.22
C LEU A 88 -0.92 -14.50 -17.36
N SER A 89 0.41 -14.39 -17.31
CA SER A 89 1.32 -15.55 -17.24
C SER A 89 1.21 -16.32 -15.91
N ALA A 90 1.00 -15.62 -14.79
CA ALA A 90 0.86 -16.26 -13.48
C ALA A 90 -0.46 -17.04 -13.30
N VAL A 91 -1.56 -16.57 -13.90
CA VAL A 91 -2.92 -17.09 -13.67
C VAL A 91 -3.05 -18.62 -13.86
N PRO A 92 -2.57 -19.23 -14.96
CA PRO A 92 -2.69 -20.68 -15.15
C PRO A 92 -1.94 -21.49 -14.08
N ARG A 93 -0.72 -21.08 -13.73
CA ARG A 93 0.12 -21.75 -12.72
C ARG A 93 -0.47 -21.61 -11.32
N TYR A 94 -0.98 -20.41 -11.00
CA TYR A 94 -1.69 -20.15 -9.75
C TYR A 94 -2.93 -21.03 -9.60
N LEU A 95 -3.83 -21.04 -10.59
CA LEU A 95 -5.05 -21.85 -10.55
C LEU A 95 -4.76 -23.35 -10.52
N ALA A 96 -3.75 -23.82 -11.28
CA ALA A 96 -3.31 -25.21 -11.23
C ALA A 96 -2.87 -25.61 -9.82
N ARG A 97 -2.14 -24.74 -9.11
CA ARG A 97 -1.67 -25.01 -7.76
C ARG A 97 -2.81 -25.04 -6.75
N VAL A 98 -3.74 -24.08 -6.82
CA VAL A 98 -4.94 -24.05 -5.98
C VAL A 98 -5.78 -25.31 -6.16
N GLU A 99 -6.04 -25.72 -7.42
CA GLU A 99 -6.81 -26.94 -7.72
C GLU A 99 -6.09 -28.21 -7.25
N ALA A 100 -4.76 -28.26 -7.37
CA ALA A 100 -3.97 -29.38 -6.87
C ALA A 100 -4.10 -29.53 -5.34
N LEU A 101 -4.04 -28.42 -4.59
CA LEU A 101 -4.24 -28.41 -3.14
C LEU A 101 -5.66 -28.79 -2.75
N ALA A 102 -6.68 -28.21 -3.40
CA ALA A 102 -8.07 -28.58 -3.17
C ALA A 102 -8.32 -30.07 -3.44
N THR A 103 -7.67 -30.63 -4.46
CA THR A 103 -7.70 -32.07 -4.77
C THR A 103 -7.03 -32.91 -3.67
N LYS A 104 -5.86 -32.49 -3.17
CA LYS A 104 -5.19 -33.15 -2.04
C LYS A 104 -6.08 -33.13 -0.79
N ALA A 105 -6.69 -31.99 -0.47
CA ALA A 105 -7.63 -31.86 0.65
C ALA A 105 -8.84 -32.79 0.48
N ALA A 106 -9.42 -32.85 -0.72
CA ALA A 106 -10.53 -33.76 -1.01
C ALA A 106 -10.16 -35.24 -0.83
N ARG A 107 -8.90 -35.61 -1.09
CA ARG A 107 -8.40 -36.98 -0.82
C ARG A 107 -8.27 -37.24 0.67
N VAL A 108 -7.84 -36.27 1.47
CA VAL A 108 -7.82 -36.36 2.95
C VAL A 108 -9.24 -36.59 3.47
N TYR A 109 -10.21 -35.77 3.03
CA TYR A 109 -11.61 -35.94 3.38
C TYR A 109 -12.15 -37.31 2.97
N GLY A 110 -11.85 -37.77 1.75
CA GLY A 110 -12.29 -39.08 1.28
C GLY A 110 -11.72 -40.24 2.11
N ARG A 111 -10.48 -40.14 2.61
CA ARG A 111 -9.92 -41.12 3.54
C ARG A 111 -10.64 -41.10 4.88
N TRP A 112 -10.86 -39.91 5.44
CA TRP A 112 -11.62 -39.75 6.68
C TRP A 112 -13.04 -40.31 6.56
N ALA A 113 -13.76 -40.00 5.48
CA ALA A 113 -15.14 -40.46 5.25
C ALA A 113 -15.29 -41.99 5.15
N ARG A 114 -14.19 -42.74 5.04
CA ARG A 114 -14.14 -44.21 5.06
C ARG A 114 -13.57 -44.78 6.38
N SER A 115 -13.21 -43.92 7.32
CA SER A 115 -12.67 -44.30 8.62
C SER A 115 -13.80 -44.50 9.64
N VAL A 116 -13.52 -45.25 10.71
CA VAL A 116 -14.45 -45.46 11.83
C VAL A 116 -14.90 -44.14 12.45
N ALA A 117 -14.01 -43.14 12.52
CA ALA A 117 -14.33 -41.81 13.05
C ALA A 117 -15.41 -41.06 12.23
N ALA A 118 -15.59 -41.41 10.96
CA ALA A 118 -16.65 -40.83 10.14
C ALA A 118 -17.95 -41.64 10.17
N GLU A 119 -17.94 -42.87 10.68
CA GLU A 119 -19.12 -43.72 10.77
C GLU A 119 -20.16 -43.09 11.69
N GLU A 120 -19.74 -42.68 12.89
CA GLU A 120 -20.58 -41.95 13.85
C GLU A 120 -21.09 -40.62 13.28
N ALA A 121 -20.20 -39.84 12.65
CA ALA A 121 -20.56 -38.53 12.10
C ALA A 121 -21.49 -38.62 10.87
N LEU A 122 -21.47 -39.73 10.12
CA LEU A 122 -22.24 -39.92 8.88
C LEU A 122 -23.32 -41.00 8.99
N GLU A 123 -23.60 -41.50 10.20
CA GLU A 123 -24.55 -42.60 10.46
C GLU A 123 -25.93 -42.27 9.88
N TYR A 124 -26.40 -41.05 10.12
CA TYR A 124 -27.71 -40.58 9.69
C TYR A 124 -27.70 -39.84 8.34
N VAL A 125 -26.59 -39.89 7.60
CA VAL A 125 -26.43 -39.18 6.32
C VAL A 125 -26.52 -40.16 5.17
N ASP A 126 -27.58 -40.01 4.37
CA ASP A 126 -27.78 -40.81 3.17
C ASP A 126 -26.70 -40.57 2.09
N ALA A 127 -26.73 -41.37 1.02
CA ALA A 127 -25.76 -41.24 -0.07
C ALA A 127 -25.85 -39.88 -0.81
N GLY A 128 -26.99 -39.19 -0.76
CA GLY A 128 -27.17 -37.84 -1.33
C GLY A 128 -26.46 -36.79 -0.48
N GLY A 129 -26.71 -36.80 0.84
CA GLY A 129 -26.07 -35.95 1.82
C GLY A 129 -24.55 -36.12 1.86
N ARG A 130 -24.05 -37.36 1.77
CA ARG A 130 -22.60 -37.63 1.68
C ARG A 130 -21.97 -36.97 0.45
N ARG A 131 -22.66 -37.00 -0.70
CA ARG A 131 -22.21 -36.31 -1.92
C ARG A 131 -22.27 -34.79 -1.76
N ALA A 132 -23.31 -34.26 -1.13
CA ALA A 132 -23.44 -32.83 -0.84
C ALA A 132 -22.33 -32.33 0.09
N TYR A 133 -22.02 -33.05 1.18
CA TYR A 133 -20.91 -32.70 2.07
C TYR A 133 -19.56 -32.76 1.37
N ALA A 134 -19.32 -33.77 0.54
CA ALA A 134 -18.09 -33.85 -0.26
C ALA A 134 -17.97 -32.69 -1.27
N ALA A 135 -19.09 -32.25 -1.87
CA ALA A 135 -19.10 -31.09 -2.77
C ALA A 135 -18.82 -29.78 -2.00
N ARG A 136 -19.50 -29.57 -0.87
CA ARG A 136 -19.28 -28.43 0.02
C ARG A 136 -17.84 -28.36 0.52
N PHE A 137 -17.30 -29.49 0.98
CA PHE A 137 -15.92 -29.60 1.43
C PHE A 137 -14.92 -29.20 0.32
N ARG A 138 -15.14 -29.67 -0.92
CA ARG A 138 -14.26 -29.31 -2.04
C ARG A 138 -14.30 -27.82 -2.36
N ALA A 139 -15.49 -27.20 -2.33
CA ALA A 139 -15.64 -25.76 -2.54
C ALA A 139 -14.91 -24.97 -1.44
N ALA A 140 -15.15 -25.32 -0.17
CA ALA A 140 -14.49 -24.68 0.96
C ALA A 140 -12.97 -24.90 0.99
N ALA A 141 -12.49 -26.08 0.58
CA ALA A 141 -11.06 -26.37 0.48
C ALA A 141 -10.38 -25.56 -0.63
N PHE A 142 -11.08 -25.35 -1.76
CA PHE A 142 -10.61 -24.46 -2.82
C PHE A 142 -10.50 -23.02 -2.32
N GLU A 143 -11.57 -22.48 -1.71
CA GLU A 143 -11.55 -21.12 -1.14
C GLU A 143 -10.45 -20.94 -0.09
N ALA A 144 -10.26 -21.93 0.79
CA ALA A 144 -9.19 -21.88 1.78
C ALA A 144 -7.78 -21.93 1.16
N ALA A 145 -7.58 -22.71 0.09
CA ALA A 145 -6.31 -22.73 -0.65
C ALA A 145 -6.05 -21.37 -1.33
N VAL A 146 -7.09 -20.73 -1.88
CA VAL A 146 -7.02 -19.37 -2.43
C VAL A 146 -6.65 -18.37 -1.34
N ASP A 147 -7.29 -18.43 -0.16
CA ASP A 147 -6.99 -17.55 0.97
C ASP A 147 -5.55 -17.70 1.47
N TYR A 148 -5.04 -18.94 1.50
CA TYR A 148 -3.69 -19.23 1.94
C TYR A 148 -2.65 -18.59 1.01
N PHE A 149 -2.81 -18.76 -0.29
CA PHE A 149 -1.92 -18.09 -1.24
C PHE A 149 -2.18 -16.57 -1.27
N GLY A 150 -3.44 -16.18 -1.23
CA GLY A 150 -3.94 -14.81 -1.39
C GLY A 150 -3.78 -13.89 -0.17
N ILE A 151 -2.90 -14.23 0.78
CA ILE A 151 -2.41 -13.32 1.84
C ILE A 151 -3.40 -13.09 3.01
N SER A 152 -4.43 -13.92 3.17
CA SER A 152 -5.23 -13.90 4.40
C SER A 152 -4.50 -14.64 5.53
N ALA A 153 -4.47 -14.07 6.74
CA ALA A 153 -4.05 -14.84 7.91
C ALA A 153 -5.07 -15.92 8.25
N LEU A 154 -4.48 -17.00 8.74
CA LEU A 154 -5.06 -18.25 9.18
C LEU A 154 -6.23 -18.07 10.16
N PRO A 155 -7.27 -18.92 10.09
CA PRO A 155 -8.08 -19.21 11.26
C PRO A 155 -7.16 -19.73 12.38
N ARG A 156 -7.07 -18.98 13.49
CA ARG A 156 -6.23 -19.36 14.64
C ARG A 156 -6.85 -20.43 15.53
N TYR A 157 -8.14 -20.71 15.36
CA TYR A 157 -8.87 -21.66 16.19
C TYR A 157 -9.44 -22.77 15.32
N VAL A 158 -9.08 -23.99 15.66
CA VAL A 158 -9.67 -25.22 15.12
C VAL A 158 -10.51 -25.78 16.25
N ASP A 159 -11.81 -25.96 16.01
CA ASP A 159 -12.66 -26.70 16.94
C ASP A 159 -12.46 -28.20 16.67
N PRO A 160 -11.79 -28.95 17.57
CA PRO A 160 -11.59 -30.39 17.38
C PRO A 160 -12.91 -31.17 17.44
N ALA A 161 -13.98 -30.58 17.98
CA ALA A 161 -15.30 -31.20 18.02
C ALA A 161 -16.10 -30.98 16.73
N ALA A 162 -15.69 -30.06 15.85
CA ALA A 162 -16.36 -29.84 14.58
C ALA A 162 -16.16 -31.05 13.66
N PRO A 163 -17.19 -31.48 12.91
CA PRO A 163 -17.04 -32.58 11.98
C PRO A 163 -16.10 -32.20 10.82
N MET A 164 -15.41 -33.18 10.26
CA MET A 164 -14.34 -32.95 9.28
C MET A 164 -14.82 -32.21 8.01
N TRP A 165 -16.08 -32.35 7.59
CA TRP A 165 -16.59 -31.60 6.44
C TRP A 165 -16.63 -30.07 6.68
N ASP A 166 -16.61 -29.60 7.93
CA ASP A 166 -16.53 -28.18 8.31
C ASP A 166 -15.08 -27.73 8.55
N GLN A 167 -14.11 -28.66 8.48
CA GLN A 167 -12.67 -28.41 8.70
C GLN A 167 -11.86 -28.26 7.40
N ALA A 168 -12.50 -27.90 6.28
CA ALA A 168 -11.82 -27.76 4.98
C ALA A 168 -10.65 -26.79 5.00
N ALA A 169 -10.80 -25.65 5.69
CA ALA A 169 -9.74 -24.66 5.82
C ALA A 169 -8.53 -25.18 6.60
N ARG A 170 -8.76 -26.01 7.62
CA ARG A 170 -7.69 -26.62 8.41
C ARG A 170 -6.89 -27.62 7.58
N VAL A 171 -7.58 -28.51 6.88
CA VAL A 171 -6.88 -29.51 6.06
C VAL A 171 -6.16 -28.87 4.88
N ALA A 172 -6.73 -27.84 4.26
CA ALA A 172 -6.00 -27.05 3.26
C ALA A 172 -4.72 -26.45 3.88
N TRP A 173 -4.81 -25.89 5.09
CA TRP A 173 -3.64 -25.34 5.80
C TRP A 173 -2.54 -26.35 6.07
N ASP A 174 -2.87 -27.50 6.67
CA ASP A 174 -1.88 -28.55 6.96
C ASP A 174 -1.13 -28.93 5.68
N LEU A 175 -1.87 -29.07 4.57
CA LEU A 175 -1.30 -29.38 3.27
C LEU A 175 -0.39 -28.28 2.72
N VAL A 176 -0.74 -27.00 2.87
CA VAL A 176 0.15 -25.95 2.35
C VAL A 176 1.36 -25.71 3.25
N LYS A 177 1.22 -25.92 4.56
CA LYS A 177 2.36 -25.92 5.48
C LYS A 177 3.38 -26.98 5.08
N ASP A 178 2.90 -28.18 4.71
CA ASP A 178 3.76 -29.27 4.24
C ASP A 178 4.40 -28.97 2.87
N GLU A 179 3.73 -28.20 2.00
CA GLU A 179 4.27 -27.79 0.70
C GLU A 179 5.28 -26.62 0.78
N GLY A 180 5.31 -25.89 1.89
CA GLY A 180 6.18 -24.74 2.11
C GLY A 180 5.63 -23.41 1.56
N PRO A 181 6.32 -22.29 1.86
CA PRO A 181 5.92 -20.97 1.39
C PRO A 181 6.06 -20.89 -0.14
N VAL A 182 5.08 -20.27 -0.80
CA VAL A 182 5.10 -20.05 -2.24
C VAL A 182 5.23 -18.57 -2.53
N ASN A 183 6.26 -18.18 -3.28
CA ASN A 183 6.40 -16.82 -3.76
C ASN A 183 5.46 -16.59 -4.95
N LEU A 184 4.38 -15.86 -4.73
CA LEU A 184 3.40 -15.57 -5.78
C LEU A 184 3.95 -14.67 -6.89
N TYR A 185 5.00 -13.88 -6.64
CA TYR A 185 5.70 -13.11 -7.67
C TYR A 185 6.64 -13.95 -8.51
N ALA A 186 6.94 -15.19 -8.11
CA ALA A 186 7.72 -16.13 -8.92
C ALA A 186 6.82 -17.11 -9.69
N MET A 187 5.50 -16.91 -9.65
CA MET A 187 4.55 -17.74 -10.38
C MET A 187 4.39 -17.31 -11.85
N HIS A 188 4.76 -16.08 -12.23
CA HIS A 188 4.83 -15.74 -13.64
C HIS A 188 6.12 -16.28 -14.26
N ASP A 189 6.06 -16.47 -15.56
CA ASP A 189 7.16 -16.86 -16.41
C ASP A 189 7.54 -15.62 -17.23
N GLU A 190 8.78 -15.15 -17.09
CA GLU A 190 9.21 -13.89 -17.73
C GLU A 190 9.21 -14.01 -19.26
N ASP A 191 9.53 -15.19 -19.81
CA ASP A 191 9.55 -15.41 -21.26
C ASP A 191 8.12 -15.41 -21.81
N GLU A 192 7.19 -16.08 -21.13
CA GLU A 192 5.76 -16.04 -21.51
C GLU A 192 5.19 -14.61 -21.35
N ALA A 193 5.57 -13.88 -20.31
CA ALA A 193 5.12 -12.50 -20.12
C ALA A 193 5.67 -11.57 -21.23
N ALA A 194 6.93 -11.76 -21.65
CA ALA A 194 7.50 -11.04 -22.77
C ALA A 194 6.82 -11.39 -24.10
N GLU A 195 6.51 -12.67 -24.33
CA GLU A 195 5.77 -13.12 -25.52
C GLU A 195 4.35 -12.54 -25.55
N LEU A 196 3.66 -12.50 -24.41
CA LEU A 196 2.33 -11.88 -24.31
C LEU A 196 2.36 -10.39 -24.63
N LEU A 197 3.40 -9.69 -24.18
CA LEU A 197 3.57 -8.28 -24.45
C LEU A 197 3.96 -8.02 -25.91
N ALA A 198 4.82 -8.86 -26.51
CA ALA A 198 5.20 -8.76 -27.91
C ALA A 198 4.03 -9.01 -28.87
N ASN A 199 3.04 -9.81 -28.45
CA ASN A 199 1.81 -10.08 -29.19
C ASN A 199 0.64 -9.16 -28.82
N ALA A 200 0.89 -8.10 -28.05
CA ALA A 200 -0.15 -7.14 -27.67
C ALA A 200 -0.59 -6.31 -28.88
N ASP A 201 -1.90 -6.07 -28.99
CA ASP A 201 -2.48 -5.19 -29.98
C ASP A 201 -2.29 -3.74 -29.49
N ASP A 202 -1.28 -3.04 -30.03
CA ASP A 202 -1.06 -1.63 -29.74
C ASP A 202 -2.01 -0.79 -30.59
N THR A 203 -2.92 -0.07 -29.94
CA THR A 203 -3.79 0.87 -30.66
C THR A 203 -2.92 2.05 -31.05
N PRO A 204 -2.70 2.31 -32.35
CA PRO A 204 -1.82 3.40 -32.78
C PRO A 204 -2.28 4.69 -32.12
N ASN A 205 -1.43 5.27 -31.28
CA ASN A 205 -1.73 6.55 -30.68
C ASN A 205 -1.39 7.62 -31.72
N PRO A 206 -2.39 8.28 -32.35
CA PRO A 206 -2.13 9.24 -33.42
C PRO A 206 -1.27 10.43 -32.94
N TYR A 207 -1.29 10.73 -31.64
CA TYR A 207 -0.43 11.76 -31.05
C TYR A 207 1.02 11.29 -30.86
N ALA A 208 1.23 10.01 -30.55
CA ALA A 208 2.59 9.46 -30.47
C ALA A 208 3.22 9.43 -31.86
N GLU A 209 2.48 9.00 -32.89
CA GLU A 209 2.96 9.04 -34.27
C GLU A 209 3.28 10.47 -34.74
N ALA A 210 2.46 11.45 -34.35
CA ALA A 210 2.74 12.85 -34.65
C ALA A 210 4.01 13.35 -33.92
N HIS A 211 4.18 12.98 -32.65
CA HIS A 211 5.35 13.35 -31.85
C HIS A 211 6.64 12.68 -32.35
N ASP A 212 6.58 11.42 -32.76
CA ASP A 212 7.72 10.69 -33.32
C ASP A 212 8.12 11.29 -34.67
N ARG A 213 7.15 11.72 -35.48
CA ARG A 213 7.41 12.44 -36.74
C ARG A 213 8.09 13.78 -36.47
N GLU A 214 7.59 14.56 -35.53
CA GLU A 214 8.19 15.84 -35.13
C GLU A 214 9.61 15.64 -34.57
N SER A 215 9.81 14.62 -33.73
CA SER A 215 11.12 14.29 -33.17
C SER A 215 12.11 13.83 -34.25
N ALA A 216 11.66 13.02 -35.22
CA ALA A 216 12.47 12.62 -36.36
C ALA A 216 12.85 13.82 -37.25
N GLU A 217 11.92 14.77 -37.45
CA GLU A 217 12.19 16.01 -38.17
C GLU A 217 13.23 16.89 -37.46
N LEU A 218 13.16 16.99 -36.12
CA LEU A 218 14.14 17.71 -35.30
C LEU A 218 15.52 17.06 -35.37
N VAL A 219 15.61 15.73 -35.24
CA VAL A 219 16.88 14.99 -35.38
C VAL A 219 17.45 15.17 -36.79
N ALA A 220 16.61 15.09 -37.83
CA ALA A 220 17.04 15.32 -39.20
C ALA A 220 17.51 16.77 -39.41
N ALA A 221 16.87 17.76 -38.78
CA ALA A 221 17.30 19.14 -38.80
C ALA A 221 18.66 19.34 -38.11
N GLU A 222 18.86 18.72 -36.95
CA GLU A 222 20.13 18.79 -36.22
C GLU A 222 21.27 18.09 -36.96
N LEU A 223 21.00 16.95 -37.63
CA LEU A 223 21.98 16.29 -38.50
C LEU A 223 22.33 17.17 -39.70
N ARG A 224 21.36 17.85 -40.32
CA ARG A 224 21.62 18.84 -41.39
C ARG A 224 22.45 20.01 -40.88
N ARG A 225 22.16 20.51 -39.69
CA ARG A 225 22.92 21.60 -39.05
C ARG A 225 24.36 21.16 -38.77
N SER A 226 24.54 19.97 -38.19
CA SER A 226 25.83 19.38 -37.90
C SER A 226 26.64 19.17 -39.18
N ALA A 227 26.03 18.59 -40.22
CA ALA A 227 26.68 18.39 -41.51
C ALA A 227 27.14 19.71 -42.15
N ARG A 228 26.31 20.77 -42.08
CA ARG A 228 26.71 22.12 -42.52
C ARG A 228 27.89 22.67 -41.73
N LEU A 229 27.89 22.46 -40.41
CA LEU A 229 28.95 22.93 -39.53
C LEU A 229 30.28 22.20 -39.80
N PHE A 230 30.23 20.88 -40.08
CA PHE A 230 31.40 20.12 -40.50
C PHE A 230 31.91 20.54 -41.88
N ALA A 231 31.02 20.71 -42.87
CA ALA A 231 31.41 21.20 -44.19
C ALA A 231 32.08 22.60 -44.14
N ALA A 232 31.58 23.49 -43.28
CA ALA A 232 32.20 24.79 -43.03
C ALA A 232 33.60 24.68 -42.41
N LEU A 233 33.81 23.74 -41.48
CA LEU A 233 35.11 23.49 -40.87
C LEU A 233 36.12 22.89 -41.86
N ASP A 234 35.66 22.06 -42.80
CA ASP A 234 36.48 21.47 -43.86
C ASP A 234 36.78 22.44 -45.01
N GLY A 235 36.26 23.67 -44.95
CA GLY A 235 36.50 24.72 -45.94
C GLY A 235 35.71 24.54 -47.25
N GLU A 236 34.67 23.71 -47.26
CA GLU A 236 33.76 23.62 -48.40
C GLU A 236 32.87 24.87 -48.48
N GLU A 237 32.83 25.50 -49.65
CA GLU A 237 32.05 26.70 -49.91
C GLU A 237 30.55 26.34 -49.91
N LEU A 238 29.85 26.64 -48.81
CA LEU A 238 28.42 26.38 -48.64
C LEU A 238 27.60 27.12 -49.71
N ALA A 239 26.73 26.40 -50.41
CA ALA A 239 25.82 27.00 -51.39
C ALA A 239 24.96 28.11 -50.74
N PRO A 240 24.86 29.30 -51.34
CA PRO A 240 24.15 30.43 -50.74
C PRO A 240 22.63 30.19 -50.82
N ALA A 241 22.00 29.80 -49.70
CA ALA A 241 20.55 29.87 -49.57
C ALA A 241 20.06 30.04 -48.13
N GLU A 242 19.08 30.95 -48.04
CA GLU A 242 18.27 31.43 -46.91
C GLU A 242 18.90 32.50 -46.02
N ALA A 243 18.17 33.62 -45.94
CA ALA A 243 18.57 34.88 -45.36
C ALA A 243 19.05 34.72 -43.90
N PRO A 244 20.09 35.47 -43.49
CA PRO A 244 20.66 35.38 -42.17
C PRO A 244 19.59 35.71 -41.11
N VAL A 245 19.32 34.74 -40.24
CA VAL A 245 18.73 35.03 -38.93
C VAL A 245 19.80 35.84 -38.20
N GLU A 246 19.48 37.10 -37.86
CA GLU A 246 20.37 38.00 -37.13
C GLU A 246 20.84 37.33 -35.82
N GLU A 247 22.04 36.75 -35.86
CA GLU A 247 22.78 36.34 -34.67
C GLU A 247 23.18 37.63 -33.94
N ALA A 248 22.47 37.90 -32.84
CA ALA A 248 22.84 38.94 -31.90
C ALA A 248 24.26 38.67 -31.39
N ALA A 249 25.14 39.66 -31.58
CA ALA A 249 26.54 39.64 -31.15
C ALA A 249 26.64 39.30 -29.66
N ALA A 250 27.15 38.11 -29.35
CA ALA A 250 27.62 37.77 -28.02
C ALA A 250 29.04 38.30 -27.90
N GLU A 251 29.17 39.51 -27.34
CA GLU A 251 30.46 40.09 -27.00
C GLU A 251 31.13 39.30 -25.86
N ASP A 252 32.38 38.97 -26.13
CA ASP A 252 33.34 38.27 -25.28
C ASP A 252 33.88 39.28 -24.25
N ILE A 253 33.36 39.21 -23.02
CA ILE A 253 33.87 39.96 -21.86
C ILE A 253 34.36 38.94 -20.84
N VAL A 254 35.67 38.69 -20.87
CA VAL A 254 36.40 37.97 -19.82
C VAL A 254 37.39 38.96 -19.23
N GLU A 255 36.96 39.70 -18.20
CA GLU A 255 37.85 40.50 -17.35
C GLU A 255 37.59 40.15 -15.87
N ASP A 256 38.60 39.53 -15.26
CA ASP A 256 39.08 39.61 -13.87
C ASP A 256 38.22 40.37 -12.84
N GLN A 257 37.03 39.85 -12.52
CA GLN A 257 36.29 40.23 -11.30
C GLN A 257 36.53 39.21 -10.19
N GLU A 258 37.66 39.38 -9.49
CA GLU A 258 37.80 38.84 -8.14
C GLU A 258 36.97 39.72 -7.18
N ASP A 259 36.02 39.10 -6.49
CA ASP A 259 35.29 39.61 -5.32
C ASP A 259 34.11 40.59 -5.52
N GLU A 260 33.53 40.73 -6.72
CA GLU A 260 32.16 41.26 -6.81
C GLU A 260 31.15 40.17 -6.42
N GLU A 261 30.45 40.41 -5.31
CA GLU A 261 29.43 39.53 -4.74
C GLU A 261 28.25 39.39 -5.71
N LEU A 262 28.39 38.53 -6.72
CA LEU A 262 27.40 38.29 -7.76
C LEU A 262 26.01 38.13 -7.12
N PRO A 263 24.96 38.81 -7.63
CA PRO A 263 23.63 38.77 -7.04
C PRO A 263 23.18 37.31 -6.91
N LEU A 264 23.00 36.88 -5.65
CA LEU A 264 22.70 35.50 -5.32
C LEU A 264 21.37 35.09 -5.96
N VAL A 265 21.43 34.36 -7.07
CA VAL A 265 20.25 33.79 -7.73
C VAL A 265 19.44 33.00 -6.70
N PRO A 266 18.18 33.34 -6.43
CA PRO A 266 17.43 32.71 -5.35
C PRO A 266 17.26 31.20 -5.62
N LEU A 267 17.61 30.36 -4.65
CA LEU A 267 17.42 28.92 -4.78
C LEU A 267 15.93 28.59 -4.69
N THR A 268 15.50 27.63 -5.52
CA THR A 268 14.24 26.94 -5.33
C THR A 268 14.28 26.12 -4.04
N ARG A 269 13.11 25.76 -3.52
CA ARG A 269 12.99 24.88 -2.35
C ARG A 269 13.71 23.54 -2.53
N VAL A 270 13.61 22.94 -3.72
CA VAL A 270 14.23 21.63 -4.01
C VAL A 270 15.75 21.75 -4.00
N GLN A 271 16.30 22.83 -4.56
CA GLN A 271 17.74 23.13 -4.51
C GLN A 271 18.22 23.33 -3.07
N ARG A 272 17.53 24.15 -2.26
CA ARG A 272 17.86 24.32 -0.83
C ARG A 272 17.89 22.98 -0.09
N ARG A 273 16.85 22.17 -0.24
CA ARG A 273 16.73 20.85 0.40
C ARG A 273 17.97 19.99 0.13
N TRP A 274 18.35 19.84 -1.13
CA TRP A 274 19.49 19.01 -1.49
C TRP A 274 20.81 19.63 -1.06
N LEU A 275 20.94 20.95 -1.12
CA LEU A 275 22.12 21.66 -0.63
C LEU A 275 22.34 21.42 0.88
N HIS A 276 21.30 21.55 1.71
CA HIS A 276 21.40 21.22 3.14
C HIS A 276 21.66 19.74 3.39
N THR A 277 21.09 18.85 2.57
CA THR A 277 21.33 17.40 2.68
C THR A 277 22.81 17.06 2.46
N ALA A 278 23.42 17.65 1.41
CA ALA A 278 24.83 17.47 1.13
C ALA A 278 25.71 18.15 2.18
N ALA A 279 25.34 19.34 2.67
CA ALA A 279 26.06 20.04 3.73
C ALA A 279 26.13 19.22 5.03
N ALA A 280 25.06 18.48 5.36
CA ALA A 280 24.99 17.60 6.53
C ALA A 280 25.73 16.26 6.33
N HIS A 281 26.08 15.88 5.10
CA HIS A 281 26.85 14.68 4.85
C HIS A 281 28.34 14.90 5.19
N PRO A 282 29.02 13.98 5.91
CA PRO A 282 30.43 14.15 6.29
C PRO A 282 31.33 14.44 5.08
N GLU A 283 31.15 13.69 4.00
CA GLU A 283 31.92 13.85 2.76
C GLU A 283 31.29 14.86 1.78
N GLY A 284 30.16 15.49 2.14
CA GLY A 284 29.52 16.47 1.27
C GLY A 284 28.76 15.90 0.07
N HIS A 285 28.47 14.61 0.04
CA HIS A 285 27.87 13.94 -1.12
C HIS A 285 26.40 14.31 -1.29
N PHE A 286 25.93 14.25 -2.53
CA PHE A 286 24.50 14.29 -2.84
C PHE A 286 23.93 12.86 -2.94
N PRO A 287 22.68 12.66 -2.50
CA PRO A 287 21.99 11.36 -2.61
C PRO A 287 21.58 11.05 -4.05
N ASN A 288 21.33 9.77 -4.31
CA ASN A 288 20.95 9.25 -5.63
C ASN A 288 19.63 9.83 -6.16
N GLY A 289 18.74 10.23 -5.25
CA GLY A 289 17.45 10.85 -5.60
C GLY A 289 17.54 12.29 -6.12
N CYS A 290 18.71 12.93 -6.09
CA CYS A 290 18.88 14.29 -6.59
C CYS A 290 18.85 14.33 -8.13
N ASN A 291 17.89 15.06 -8.71
CA ASN A 291 17.75 15.16 -10.17
C ASN A 291 18.92 15.96 -10.78
N LEU A 292 19.44 15.50 -11.92
CA LEU A 292 20.48 16.14 -12.72
C LEU A 292 20.26 17.64 -12.96
N ARG A 293 19.04 18.06 -13.29
CA ARG A 293 18.69 19.47 -13.50
C ARG A 293 18.91 20.31 -12.24
N THR A 294 18.65 19.73 -11.07
CA THR A 294 18.91 20.41 -9.80
C THR A 294 20.41 20.52 -9.53
N LEU A 295 21.17 19.46 -9.78
CA LEU A 295 22.63 19.47 -9.63
C LEU A 295 23.29 20.47 -10.60
N ALA A 296 22.89 20.48 -11.88
CA ALA A 296 23.40 21.42 -12.87
C ALA A 296 23.09 22.88 -12.50
N ALA A 297 21.89 23.16 -11.98
CA ALA A 297 21.55 24.50 -11.52
C ALA A 297 22.32 24.92 -10.26
N LEU A 298 22.60 23.98 -9.35
CA LEU A 298 23.46 24.24 -8.18
C LEU A 298 24.93 24.41 -8.57
N GLU A 299 25.41 23.69 -9.59
CA GLU A 299 26.75 23.87 -10.16
C GLU A 299 26.89 25.25 -10.81
N ALA A 300 25.90 25.68 -11.60
CA ALA A 300 25.86 27.02 -12.18
C ALA A 300 25.87 28.12 -11.10
N ALA A 301 25.29 27.84 -9.93
CA ALA A 301 25.33 28.71 -8.77
C ALA A 301 26.62 28.55 -7.93
N GLY A 302 27.63 27.81 -8.40
CA GLY A 302 28.90 27.59 -7.71
C GLY A 302 28.81 26.75 -6.44
N CYS A 303 27.66 26.14 -6.15
CA CYS A 303 27.38 25.44 -4.89
C CYS A 303 27.83 23.97 -4.89
N VAL A 304 28.16 23.43 -6.05
CA VAL A 304 28.42 22.00 -6.25
C VAL A 304 29.62 21.83 -7.18
N GLU A 305 30.39 20.78 -6.96
CA GLU A 305 31.50 20.38 -7.82
C GLU A 305 31.58 18.87 -8.00
N ILE A 306 32.26 18.44 -9.07
CA ILE A 306 32.56 17.03 -9.35
C ILE A 306 33.94 16.69 -8.76
N ALA A 307 34.00 15.63 -7.97
CA ALA A 307 35.19 15.06 -7.35
C ALA A 307 35.40 13.58 -7.75
N PRO A 308 36.65 13.12 -7.96
CA PRO A 308 37.89 13.88 -7.87
C PRO A 308 38.09 14.82 -9.06
N ARG A 309 38.71 15.98 -8.81
CA ARG A 309 39.27 16.79 -9.90
C ARG A 309 40.43 15.99 -10.49
N TYR A 310 40.22 15.35 -11.64
CA TYR A 310 41.33 14.75 -12.37
C TYR A 310 42.34 15.85 -12.68
N ALA A 311 43.57 15.72 -12.17
CA ALA A 311 44.60 16.77 -12.20
C ALA A 311 44.98 17.24 -13.62
N TRP A 312 44.55 16.53 -14.66
CA TRP A 312 44.95 16.75 -16.05
C TRP A 312 43.77 16.82 -17.04
N GLY A 313 42.53 16.92 -16.55
CA GLY A 313 41.32 16.86 -17.39
C GLY A 313 40.54 18.17 -17.42
N ARG A 314 39.95 18.49 -18.58
CA ARG A 314 38.93 19.55 -18.73
C ARG A 314 37.81 19.30 -17.72
N ARG A 315 37.39 20.33 -16.99
CA ARG A 315 36.28 20.24 -16.02
C ARG A 315 35.01 19.85 -16.79
N VAL A 316 34.54 18.63 -16.60
CA VAL A 316 33.26 18.16 -17.14
C VAL A 316 32.16 18.85 -16.34
N ARG A 317 31.21 19.52 -17.02
CA ARG A 317 30.05 20.11 -16.34
C ARG A 317 29.04 19.00 -16.04
N ILE A 318 28.31 19.11 -14.93
CA ILE A 318 27.23 18.18 -14.60
C ILE A 318 26.16 18.17 -15.70
N ALA A 319 25.89 19.34 -16.31
CA ALA A 319 24.96 19.47 -17.42
C ALA A 319 25.33 18.59 -18.63
N ASP A 320 26.61 18.27 -18.81
CA ASP A 320 27.12 17.48 -19.92
C ASP A 320 27.23 15.97 -19.56
N SER A 321 26.85 15.59 -18.33
CA SER A 321 26.92 14.20 -17.83
C SER A 321 25.57 13.47 -17.90
N LEU A 322 25.57 12.24 -18.42
CA LEU A 322 24.37 11.40 -18.56
C LEU A 322 23.76 10.97 -17.21
N LYS A 323 24.57 10.80 -16.17
CA LYS A 323 24.20 10.66 -14.74
C LYS A 323 25.49 10.43 -13.93
N PRO A 324 25.95 11.37 -13.09
CA PRO A 324 27.14 11.13 -12.29
C PRO A 324 26.86 10.02 -11.28
N ASN A 325 27.86 9.16 -11.06
CA ASN A 325 27.77 8.12 -10.03
C ASN A 325 27.57 8.77 -8.64
N PRO A 326 26.85 8.10 -7.72
CA PRO A 326 26.81 8.54 -6.33
C PRO A 326 28.22 8.77 -5.77
N GLY A 327 28.38 9.84 -5.00
CA GLY A 327 29.65 10.23 -4.37
C GLY A 327 30.61 11.02 -5.27
N VAL A 328 30.37 11.08 -6.58
CA VAL A 328 31.16 11.89 -7.52
C VAL A 328 30.80 13.37 -7.42
N VAL A 329 29.58 13.70 -7.02
CA VAL A 329 29.11 15.08 -6.88
C VAL A 329 29.14 15.48 -5.41
N GLN A 330 29.86 16.56 -5.10
CA GLN A 330 30.08 17.05 -3.75
C GLN A 330 29.67 18.52 -3.63
N ILE A 331 29.24 18.92 -2.43
CA ILE A 331 28.99 20.32 -2.11
C ILE A 331 30.32 21.08 -2.05
N SER A 332 30.39 22.22 -2.75
CA SER A 332 31.58 23.07 -2.71
C SER A 332 31.68 23.85 -1.38
N ALA A 333 32.83 24.46 -1.11
CA ALA A 333 32.99 25.36 0.04
C ALA A 333 32.00 26.55 0.00
N ALA A 334 31.76 27.12 -1.19
CA ALA A 334 30.76 28.16 -1.39
C ALA A 334 29.33 27.63 -1.13
N GLY A 335 29.04 26.40 -1.57
CA GLY A 335 27.78 25.73 -1.29
C GLY A 335 27.52 25.53 0.20
N ARG A 336 28.54 25.14 0.98
CA ARG A 336 28.43 25.01 2.45
C ARG A 336 28.15 26.35 3.14
N ARG A 337 28.86 27.42 2.74
CA ARG A 337 28.60 28.77 3.26
C ARG A 337 27.17 29.21 2.94
N ARG A 338 26.73 29.00 1.70
CA ARG A 338 25.37 29.33 1.30
C ARG A 338 24.33 28.53 2.09
N ALA A 339 24.54 27.23 2.25
CA ALA A 339 23.66 26.37 3.05
C ALA A 339 23.52 26.82 4.51
N ALA A 340 24.52 27.52 5.07
CA ALA A 340 24.42 28.05 6.43
C ALA A 340 23.45 29.24 6.55
N HIS A 341 23.20 29.96 5.45
CA HIS A 341 22.35 31.17 5.41
C HIS A 341 20.94 30.91 4.84
N GLU A 342 20.75 29.81 4.10
CA GLU A 342 19.47 29.45 3.51
C GLU A 342 18.52 28.81 4.56
N GLU A 343 17.22 29.03 4.40
CA GLU A 343 16.22 28.43 5.30
C GLU A 343 16.13 26.91 5.10
N ARG A 344 16.32 26.15 6.18
CA ARG A 344 16.18 24.69 6.20
C ARG A 344 14.74 24.26 5.95
N GLU A 345 14.56 23.18 5.20
CA GLU A 345 13.24 22.56 5.05
C GLU A 345 12.73 22.07 6.41
N ARG A 346 11.45 22.36 6.72
CA ARG A 346 10.81 21.89 7.95
C ARG A 346 10.28 20.47 7.76
N VAL A 347 10.69 19.56 8.64
CA VAL A 347 10.24 18.16 8.63
C VAL A 347 9.71 17.80 10.00
N VAL A 348 8.46 17.34 10.05
CA VAL A 348 7.86 16.79 11.27
C VAL A 348 7.93 15.26 11.20
N ILE A 349 8.48 14.64 12.23
CA ILE A 349 8.58 13.19 12.36
C ILE A 349 7.59 12.72 13.42
N VAL A 350 6.68 11.85 13.04
CA VAL A 350 5.67 11.27 13.92
C VAL A 350 6.08 9.85 14.30
N ALA A 351 6.10 9.54 15.59
CA ALA A 351 6.35 8.19 16.06
C ALA A 351 5.24 7.22 15.60
N CYS A 352 5.64 5.99 15.26
CA CYS A 352 4.69 4.97 14.85
C CYS A 352 3.77 4.56 16.01
N GLY A 353 2.51 4.24 15.71
CA GLY A 353 1.51 3.84 16.71
C GLY A 353 1.58 2.36 17.09
N ARG A 354 1.27 2.03 18.36
CA ARG A 354 1.08 0.65 18.81
C ARG A 354 -0.09 -0.03 18.09
N ARG A 355 -1.24 0.65 18.02
CA ARG A 355 -2.45 0.15 17.34
C ARG A 355 -2.38 0.45 15.84
N LYS A 356 -2.47 -0.59 15.02
CA LYS A 356 -2.47 -0.53 13.55
C LYS A 356 -3.86 -0.93 12.99
N ALA A 357 -4.26 -0.43 11.81
CA ALA A 357 -5.61 -0.52 11.22
C ALA A 357 -6.17 -1.95 11.15
N VAL A 358 -5.28 -2.94 11.05
CA VAL A 358 -5.60 -4.37 11.15
C VAL A 358 -6.33 -4.77 12.44
N TYR A 359 -6.39 -3.88 13.45
CA TYR A 359 -7.02 -4.14 14.73
C TYR A 359 -8.32 -3.36 15.01
N ALA A 360 -8.78 -2.46 14.12
CA ALA A 360 -9.84 -1.49 14.47
C ALA A 360 -11.24 -1.77 13.89
N ASP A 361 -11.38 -2.18 12.62
CA ASP A 361 -12.67 -2.01 11.92
C ASP A 361 -13.29 -3.29 11.35
N GLY A 362 -13.58 -4.31 12.19
CA GLY A 362 -14.35 -5.49 11.77
C GLY A 362 -13.69 -6.39 10.70
N ILE A 363 -12.58 -5.96 10.10
CA ILE A 363 -11.64 -6.77 9.34
C ILE A 363 -10.90 -7.63 10.36
N HIS A 364 -11.47 -8.81 10.61
CA HIS A 364 -10.99 -9.91 11.45
C HIS A 364 -9.61 -9.68 12.10
N LYS A 365 -9.65 -9.40 13.41
CA LYS A 365 -8.51 -9.30 14.33
C LYS A 365 -7.46 -10.37 14.00
N GLY A 366 -6.39 -9.97 13.30
CA GLY A 366 -5.26 -10.85 12.97
C GLY A 366 -4.97 -11.09 11.48
N LYS A 367 -5.76 -10.58 10.52
CA LYS A 367 -5.42 -10.65 9.09
C LYS A 367 -4.52 -9.49 8.65
N PRO A 368 -3.28 -9.71 8.17
CA PRO A 368 -2.44 -8.63 7.65
C PRO A 368 -3.15 -7.95 6.48
N VAL A 369 -3.45 -6.66 6.61
CA VAL A 369 -3.79 -5.83 5.45
C VAL A 369 -2.51 -5.64 4.65
N ILE A 370 -2.50 -6.11 3.41
CA ILE A 370 -1.35 -5.98 2.52
C ILE A 370 -1.15 -4.50 2.25
N GLY A 371 -0.01 -3.98 2.72
CA GLY A 371 0.49 -2.67 2.33
C GLY A 371 -0.51 -1.54 2.53
N ALA A 372 -1.03 -1.33 3.74
CA ALA A 372 -1.67 -0.05 4.00
C ALA A 372 -0.64 1.08 3.82
N ARG A 373 -1.09 2.23 3.30
CA ARG A 373 -0.30 3.46 3.32
C ARG A 373 0.11 3.74 4.76
N ALA A 374 1.38 4.09 5.01
CA ALA A 374 1.89 4.23 6.36
C ALA A 374 1.08 5.24 7.20
N GLY A 375 0.57 6.31 6.58
CA GLY A 375 -0.31 7.30 7.21
C GLY A 375 -1.67 6.77 7.64
N GLU A 376 -2.17 5.72 6.98
CA GLU A 376 -3.44 5.06 7.29
C GLU A 376 -3.24 3.82 8.19
N LEU A 377 -2.03 3.28 8.22
CA LEU A 377 -1.72 2.06 8.97
C LEU A 377 -1.89 2.26 10.47
N TYR A 378 -1.56 3.42 11.04
CA TYR A 378 -1.55 3.62 12.48
C TYR A 378 -2.83 4.33 12.95
N VAL A 379 -3.67 3.60 13.70
CA VAL A 379 -5.02 4.05 14.08
C VAL A 379 -5.18 4.34 15.57
N GLY A 380 -4.12 4.22 16.35
CA GLY A 380 -4.16 4.55 17.78
C GLY A 380 -4.38 6.05 18.01
N ASP A 381 -5.13 6.40 19.05
CA ASP A 381 -5.51 7.78 19.36
C ASP A 381 -4.29 8.68 19.57
N TYR A 382 -3.24 8.14 20.20
CA TYR A 382 -1.96 8.82 20.36
C TYR A 382 -1.29 9.18 19.02
N HIS A 383 -1.28 8.24 18.06
CA HIS A 383 -0.73 8.51 16.73
C HIS A 383 -1.59 9.52 15.96
N ARG A 384 -2.92 9.40 16.04
CA ARG A 384 -3.85 10.36 15.42
C ARG A 384 -3.66 11.77 15.98
N ALA A 385 -3.44 11.92 17.29
CA ALA A 385 -3.11 13.20 17.91
C ALA A 385 -1.79 13.79 17.38
N MET A 386 -0.72 12.98 17.30
CA MET A 386 0.55 13.42 16.71
C MET A 386 0.42 13.80 15.23
N ARG A 387 -0.36 13.05 14.45
CA ARG A 387 -0.63 13.37 13.04
C ARG A 387 -1.36 14.70 12.89
N ARG A 388 -2.39 14.96 13.71
CA ARG A 388 -3.10 16.25 13.70
C ARG A 388 -2.19 17.42 14.06
N ALA A 389 -1.36 17.25 15.09
CA ALA A 389 -0.35 18.25 15.47
C ALA A 389 0.65 18.49 14.34
N ALA A 390 1.17 17.42 13.72
CA ALA A 390 2.09 17.54 12.59
C ALA A 390 1.47 18.26 11.40
N ASP A 391 0.21 17.97 11.07
CA ASP A 391 -0.49 18.65 9.99
C ASP A 391 -0.58 20.16 10.27
N VAL A 392 -0.91 20.58 11.49
CA VAL A 392 -0.92 22.01 11.87
C VAL A 392 0.46 22.65 11.79
N LEU A 393 1.50 21.97 12.30
CA LEU A 393 2.89 22.45 12.22
C LEU A 393 3.39 22.60 10.77
N THR A 394 2.73 21.95 9.80
CA THR A 394 3.07 22.04 8.36
C THR A 394 2.10 22.87 7.51
N ARG A 395 0.97 23.35 8.06
CA ARG A 395 -0.09 24.07 7.28
C ARG A 395 0.19 25.57 7.02
N GLY A 396 1.11 26.20 7.74
CA GLY A 396 1.30 27.66 7.76
C GLY A 396 1.96 28.29 6.53
N GLY A 397 1.61 27.89 5.30
CA GLY A 397 2.15 28.44 4.04
C GLY A 397 3.61 28.07 3.75
N ARG A 398 4.34 27.56 4.74
CA ARG A 398 5.65 26.94 4.56
C ARG A 398 5.45 25.48 4.28
N SER A 399 6.04 25.05 3.18
CA SER A 399 5.93 23.70 2.69
C SER A 399 6.74 22.73 3.57
N GLY A 400 6.11 22.24 4.64
CA GLY A 400 6.68 21.22 5.51
C GLY A 400 6.40 19.81 4.99
N ARG A 401 7.23 18.84 5.39
CA ARG A 401 6.97 17.41 5.15
C ARG A 401 6.64 16.72 6.46
N VAL A 402 5.78 15.71 6.40
CA VAL A 402 5.56 14.81 7.54
C VAL A 402 5.98 13.40 7.19
N LEU A 403 6.76 12.80 8.08
CA LEU A 403 7.25 11.43 7.98
C LEU A 403 6.85 10.64 9.22
N ILE A 404 6.83 9.32 9.09
CA ILE A 404 6.64 8.41 10.22
C ILE A 404 7.98 7.74 10.54
N LEU A 405 8.38 7.79 11.81
CA LEU A 405 9.49 6.98 12.33
C LEU A 405 8.94 5.64 12.83
N SER A 406 9.04 4.64 11.96
CA SER A 406 8.67 3.24 12.18
C SER A 406 9.80 2.50 12.89
N ALA A 407 9.49 1.80 13.98
CA ALA A 407 10.52 1.03 14.71
C ALA A 407 11.16 -0.05 13.82
N LYS A 408 10.40 -0.67 12.90
CA LYS A 408 10.89 -1.72 12.00
C LYS A 408 11.46 -1.19 10.68
N TRP A 409 10.86 -0.13 10.14
CA TRP A 409 11.11 0.31 8.76
C TRP A 409 11.89 1.62 8.66
N GLY A 410 12.14 2.30 9.79
CA GLY A 410 12.80 3.61 9.84
C GLY A 410 11.90 4.74 9.36
N LEU A 411 12.44 5.64 8.54
CA LEU A 411 11.76 6.82 8.04
C LEU A 411 10.89 6.45 6.84
N VAL A 412 9.59 6.69 6.99
CA VAL A 412 8.56 6.26 6.04
C VAL A 412 7.67 7.45 5.67
N GLU A 413 7.49 7.69 4.38
CA GLU A 413 6.53 8.67 3.86
C GLU A 413 5.09 8.18 4.06
N LEU A 414 4.13 9.10 4.18
CA LEU A 414 2.75 8.78 4.55
C LEU A 414 2.03 7.86 3.55
N ASP A 415 2.36 7.97 2.27
CA ASP A 415 1.80 7.20 1.16
C ASP A 415 2.52 5.86 0.91
N ARG A 416 3.70 5.68 1.50
CA ARG A 416 4.48 4.44 1.35
C ARG A 416 3.73 3.27 1.97
N HIS A 417 3.50 2.25 1.16
CA HIS A 417 2.84 1.03 1.60
C HIS A 417 3.83 0.18 2.39
N ILE A 418 3.49 -0.17 3.63
CA ILE A 418 4.37 -0.99 4.49
C ILE A 418 3.60 -2.20 5.04
N LEU A 419 4.32 -3.29 5.24
CA LEU A 419 3.75 -4.49 5.87
C LEU A 419 3.52 -4.24 7.35
N ASN A 420 2.43 -4.82 7.85
CA ASN A 420 2.05 -4.75 9.24
C ASN A 420 3.07 -5.48 10.14
N TYR A 421 3.27 -4.98 11.36
CA TYR A 421 4.25 -5.54 12.30
C TYR A 421 3.90 -5.22 13.75
N ASP A 422 4.41 -6.03 14.69
CA ASP A 422 4.34 -5.78 16.13
C ASP A 422 5.76 -5.73 16.68
N LEU A 423 6.31 -4.52 16.75
CA LEU A 423 7.65 -4.22 17.25
C LEU A 423 7.59 -2.83 17.90
N LYS A 424 8.05 -2.70 19.14
CA LYS A 424 8.17 -1.39 19.80
C LYS A 424 9.59 -0.86 19.60
N ALA A 425 9.72 0.46 19.54
CA ALA A 425 11.06 1.07 19.50
C ALA A 425 11.84 0.72 20.76
N GLY A 426 13.06 0.22 20.57
CA GLY A 426 13.94 -0.28 21.64
C GLY A 426 13.93 -1.80 21.79
N ASP A 427 12.95 -2.50 21.21
CA ASP A 427 12.96 -3.96 21.16
C ASP A 427 14.01 -4.46 20.13
N PRO A 428 14.56 -5.68 20.29
CA PRO A 428 15.44 -6.29 19.29
C PRO A 428 14.80 -6.31 17.90
N GLY A 429 15.56 -5.85 16.90
CA GLY A 429 15.06 -5.68 15.52
C GLY A 429 14.53 -4.27 15.22
N THR A 430 14.61 -3.34 16.19
CA THR A 430 14.47 -1.90 15.91
C THR A 430 15.56 -1.45 14.95
N VAL A 431 15.20 -0.60 13.99
CA VAL A 431 16.13 0.01 13.04
C VAL A 431 17.24 0.77 13.78
N ASP A 432 18.48 0.61 13.31
CA ASP A 432 19.64 1.31 13.87
C ASP A 432 19.81 2.73 13.30
N GLY A 433 20.56 3.57 14.03
CA GLY A 433 20.86 4.94 13.64
C GLY A 433 21.61 5.07 12.31
N GLU A 434 22.44 4.09 11.93
CA GLU A 434 23.14 4.11 10.63
C GLU A 434 22.15 3.99 9.46
N THR A 435 21.21 3.04 9.56
CA THR A 435 20.13 2.88 8.59
C THR A 435 19.26 4.13 8.52
N LEU A 436 18.95 4.74 9.66
CA LEU A 436 18.19 5.98 9.69
C LEU A 436 18.96 7.16 9.06
N ARG A 437 20.27 7.30 9.30
CA ARG A 437 21.13 8.31 8.66
C ARG A 437 21.15 8.15 7.14
N ARG A 438 21.32 6.93 6.64
CA ARG A 438 21.25 6.63 5.20
C ARG A 438 19.88 6.97 4.62
N GLN A 439 18.80 6.60 5.30
CA GLN A 439 17.43 6.93 4.86
C GLN A 439 17.18 8.44 4.87
N ALA A 440 17.64 9.15 5.90
CA ALA A 440 17.53 10.61 5.98
C ALA A 440 18.28 11.28 4.83
N HIS A 441 19.43 10.76 4.44
CA HIS A 441 20.20 11.25 3.31
C HIS A 441 19.46 11.04 1.99
N GLU A 442 18.99 9.82 1.73
CA GLU A 442 18.24 9.49 0.50
C GLU A 442 16.91 10.27 0.39
N LEU A 443 16.22 10.51 1.50
CA LEU A 443 15.00 11.32 1.55
C LEU A 443 15.26 12.83 1.46
N GLY A 444 16.53 13.25 1.48
CA GLY A 444 16.92 14.66 1.46
C GLY A 444 16.51 15.43 2.70
N ILE A 445 16.66 14.84 3.89
CA ILE A 445 16.29 15.43 5.20
C ILE A 445 17.43 15.42 6.21
N SER A 446 18.65 15.02 5.84
CA SER A 446 19.80 15.04 6.76
C SER A 446 20.08 16.43 7.32
N GLY A 447 19.91 17.49 6.51
CA GLY A 447 20.08 18.89 6.93
C GLY A 447 18.78 19.66 7.17
N ALA A 448 17.66 18.95 7.39
CA ALA A 448 16.36 19.59 7.62
C ALA A 448 16.24 20.17 9.05
N ALA A 449 15.33 21.12 9.24
CA ALA A 449 14.87 21.55 10.56
C ALA A 449 13.82 20.55 11.06
N VAL A 450 14.26 19.60 11.90
CA VAL A 450 13.46 18.46 12.32
C VAL A 450 12.72 18.72 13.62
N THR A 451 11.42 18.42 13.65
CA THR A 451 10.61 18.37 14.86
C THR A 451 10.09 16.95 15.06
N VAL A 452 10.37 16.35 16.22
CA VAL A 452 9.96 14.98 16.55
C VAL A 452 8.78 14.99 17.52
N LEU A 453 7.70 14.33 17.10
CA LEU A 453 6.53 14.03 17.90
C LEU A 453 6.55 12.55 18.26
N GLY A 454 7.04 12.23 19.45
CA GLY A 454 7.15 10.85 19.92
C GLY A 454 7.59 10.74 21.37
N GLY A 455 7.45 9.54 21.94
CA GLY A 455 7.99 9.23 23.26
C GLY A 455 9.52 9.14 23.26
N GLN A 456 10.11 9.04 24.46
CA GLN A 456 11.58 9.08 24.68
C GLN A 456 12.37 8.11 23.79
N ALA A 457 11.87 6.89 23.53
CA ALA A 457 12.55 5.93 22.66
C ALA A 457 12.73 6.44 21.23
N TYR A 458 11.74 7.15 20.68
CA TYR A 458 11.82 7.74 19.34
C TYR A 458 12.68 9.00 19.32
N VAL A 459 12.65 9.79 20.40
CA VAL A 459 13.55 10.95 20.58
C VAL A 459 15.01 10.49 20.60
N LYS A 460 15.31 9.39 21.29
CA LYS A 460 16.65 8.78 21.29
C LYS A 460 17.08 8.35 19.88
N LEU A 461 16.22 7.63 19.15
CA LEU A 461 16.50 7.22 17.77
C LEU A 461 16.73 8.43 16.84
N ALA A 462 15.96 9.51 17.02
CA ALA A 462 16.18 10.73 16.25
C ALA A 462 17.53 11.39 16.56
N GLY A 463 17.97 11.36 17.82
CA GLY A 463 19.29 11.85 18.23
C GLY A 463 20.47 11.03 17.70
N GLU A 464 20.24 9.83 17.16
CA GLU A 464 21.29 9.07 16.45
C GLU A 464 21.48 9.55 14.99
N VAL A 465 20.60 10.43 14.50
CA VAL A 465 20.53 10.88 13.10
C VAL A 465 20.76 12.37 12.96
N TRP A 466 20.14 13.17 13.82
CA TRP A 466 20.22 14.63 13.78
C TRP A 466 20.84 15.14 15.08
N ASP A 467 21.92 15.91 14.94
CA ASP A 467 22.57 16.59 16.07
C ASP A 467 21.69 17.73 16.63
N ASP A 468 20.88 18.35 15.76
CA ASP A 468 20.00 19.47 16.08
C ASP A 468 18.56 19.15 15.66
N PHE A 469 17.67 18.96 16.64
CA PHE A 469 16.24 18.74 16.42
C PHE A 469 15.41 19.18 17.63
N THR A 470 14.14 19.49 17.39
CA THR A 470 13.18 19.86 18.45
C THR A 470 12.34 18.66 18.87
N ALA A 471 12.34 18.34 20.17
CA ALA A 471 11.51 17.28 20.75
C ALA A 471 10.38 17.87 21.61
N LEU A 472 9.25 18.24 21.00
CA LEU A 472 8.16 18.97 21.67
C LEU A 472 7.52 18.21 22.84
N LEU A 473 7.63 16.89 22.85
CA LEU A 473 7.06 16.03 23.90
C LEU A 473 8.10 15.61 24.96
N ALA A 474 9.35 16.06 24.84
CA ALA A 474 10.37 15.80 25.85
C ALA A 474 9.98 16.43 27.21
N GLY A 475 10.41 15.78 28.29
CA GLY A 475 10.14 16.23 29.67
C GLY A 475 8.70 16.03 30.16
N THR A 476 7.81 15.44 29.36
CA THR A 476 6.46 15.07 29.81
C THR A 476 6.50 13.92 30.83
N ARG A 477 5.63 13.97 31.85
CA ARG A 477 5.54 12.93 32.90
C ARG A 477 4.83 11.65 32.45
N GLY A 478 4.15 11.67 31.30
CA GLY A 478 3.47 10.50 30.76
C GLY A 478 2.59 10.81 29.55
N ILE A 479 1.88 9.79 29.07
CA ILE A 479 1.08 9.87 27.82
C ILE A 479 -0.08 10.88 27.92
N GLY A 480 -0.65 11.09 29.11
CA GLY A 480 -1.72 12.07 29.32
C GLY A 480 -1.26 13.50 29.05
N GLU A 481 -0.10 13.88 29.62
CA GLU A 481 0.50 15.20 29.40
C GLU A 481 0.95 15.38 27.93
N GLN A 482 1.45 14.32 27.30
CA GLN A 482 1.78 14.35 25.87
C GLN A 482 0.53 14.60 25.02
N LEU A 483 -0.60 13.96 25.32
CA LEU A 483 -1.86 14.17 24.61
C LEU A 483 -2.41 15.59 24.82
N ALA A 484 -2.26 16.15 26.02
CA ALA A 484 -2.63 17.55 26.31
C ALA A 484 -1.79 18.51 25.45
N ARG A 485 -0.45 18.43 25.52
CA ARG A 485 0.43 19.27 24.69
C ARG A 485 0.16 19.13 23.19
N LEU A 486 -0.13 17.91 22.71
CA LEU A 486 -0.51 17.71 21.30
C LEU A 486 -1.83 18.40 20.97
N ALA A 487 -2.81 18.36 21.88
CA ALA A 487 -4.08 19.04 21.72
C ALA A 487 -3.91 20.56 21.63
N ASP A 488 -3.04 21.14 22.45
CA ASP A 488 -2.74 22.58 22.42
C ASP A 488 -2.18 22.99 21.05
N ILE A 489 -1.31 22.15 20.45
CA ILE A 489 -0.75 22.39 19.12
C ILE A 489 -1.83 22.43 18.03
N TYR A 490 -2.75 21.45 17.98
CA TYR A 490 -3.74 21.37 16.89
C TYR A 490 -5.06 22.08 17.17
N SER A 491 -5.27 22.57 18.39
CA SER A 491 -6.48 23.25 18.84
C SER A 491 -6.14 24.47 19.72
N PRO A 492 -5.39 25.47 19.21
CA PRO A 492 -4.94 26.61 20.01
C PRO A 492 -6.09 27.47 20.55
N ALA A 493 -7.26 27.46 19.90
CA ALA A 493 -8.47 28.12 20.39
C ALA A 493 -8.97 27.55 21.72
N ARG A 494 -8.59 26.31 22.06
CA ARG A 494 -8.88 25.72 23.37
C ARG A 494 -8.09 26.42 24.47
N THR A 495 -6.80 26.66 24.24
CA THR A 495 -5.94 27.38 25.18
C THR A 495 -6.42 28.82 25.35
N ALA A 496 -6.73 29.51 24.25
CA ALA A 496 -7.28 30.86 24.32
C ALA A 496 -8.62 30.94 25.07
N ALA A 497 -9.46 29.90 25.02
CA ALA A 497 -10.71 29.85 25.78
C ALA A 497 -10.50 29.54 27.26
N GLU A 498 -9.53 28.67 27.59
CA GLU A 498 -9.13 28.39 28.98
C GLU A 498 -8.51 29.64 29.62
N ASP A 499 -7.64 30.37 28.91
CA ASP A 499 -7.04 31.65 29.37
C ASP A 499 -8.13 32.73 29.62
N VAL A 500 -9.17 32.78 28.78
CA VAL A 500 -10.28 33.73 28.97
C VAL A 500 -11.15 33.34 30.17
N VAL A 501 -11.37 32.06 30.43
CA VAL A 501 -12.13 31.61 31.61
C VAL A 501 -11.36 31.90 32.89
N GLU A 502 -10.05 31.66 32.91
CA GLU A 502 -9.20 31.96 34.08
C GLU A 502 -9.20 33.46 34.39
N LEU A 503 -9.09 34.33 33.38
CA LEU A 503 -9.19 35.79 33.56
C LEU A 503 -10.58 36.24 34.06
N VAL A 504 -11.66 35.56 33.63
CA VAL A 504 -13.03 35.86 34.12
C VAL A 504 -13.24 35.39 35.56
N GLU A 505 -12.63 34.27 35.98
CA GLU A 505 -12.68 33.80 37.36
C GLU A 505 -11.82 34.65 38.31
N GLU A 506 -10.65 35.14 37.87
CA GLU A 506 -9.85 36.10 38.64
C GLU A 506 -10.55 37.45 38.80
N THR A 507 -11.15 37.99 37.72
CA THR A 507 -11.93 39.25 37.80
C THR A 507 -13.20 39.10 38.64
N ALA A 508 -13.89 37.96 38.57
CA ALA A 508 -15.03 37.67 39.44
C ALA A 508 -14.63 37.47 40.91
N ALA A 509 -13.40 37.03 41.19
CA ALA A 509 -12.89 36.94 42.56
C ALA A 509 -12.48 38.31 43.13
N GLU A 510 -12.02 39.24 42.29
CA GLU A 510 -11.72 40.62 42.69
C GLU A 510 -13.00 41.44 42.92
N ASP A 511 -14.02 41.31 42.06
CA ASP A 511 -15.30 42.04 42.21
C ASP A 511 -16.13 41.59 43.43
N VAL A 512 -15.89 40.39 43.98
CA VAL A 512 -16.59 39.91 45.20
C VAL A 512 -15.99 40.46 46.50
N VAL A 513 -14.83 41.14 46.43
CA VAL A 513 -14.17 41.71 47.63
C VAL A 513 -14.55 43.18 47.86
N GLU A 514 -15.14 43.90 46.90
CA GLU A 514 -15.54 45.31 47.08
C GLU A 514 -17.02 45.53 47.50
N ASP A 515 -17.89 44.51 47.47
CA ASP A 515 -19.34 44.68 47.77
C ASP A 515 -19.80 44.16 49.15
N GLN A 516 -18.92 44.18 50.17
CA GLN A 516 -19.34 44.01 51.58
C GLN A 516 -19.42 45.34 52.35
N GLY A 517 -19.46 46.46 51.61
CA GLY A 517 -19.23 47.78 52.16
C GLY A 517 -20.39 48.75 52.13
N GLN A 518 -21.57 48.48 51.56
CA GLN A 518 -22.64 49.48 51.53
C GLN A 518 -23.98 48.89 51.06
N GLU A 519 -24.93 48.69 51.98
CA GLU A 519 -26.27 49.32 51.89
C GLU A 519 -27.19 48.85 53.03
N ALA A 520 -27.42 49.78 53.95
CA ALA A 520 -28.67 49.90 54.67
C ALA A 520 -29.25 51.26 54.29
N ALA A 521 -30.34 51.30 53.49
CA ALA A 521 -31.47 52.23 53.62
C ALA A 521 -32.33 52.30 52.33
N GLU A 522 -33.65 52.19 52.55
CA GLU A 522 -34.74 52.87 51.82
C GLU A 522 -35.10 52.41 50.39
N LEU A 523 -36.20 51.69 50.17
CA LEU A 523 -37.64 52.07 50.13
C LEU A 523 -38.08 52.97 48.95
N HIS A 524 -39.06 52.40 48.21
CA HIS A 524 -40.17 53.00 47.45
C HIS A 524 -40.09 53.12 45.92
N GLY A 525 -41.10 52.53 45.25
CA GLY A 525 -41.83 53.22 44.17
C GLY A 525 -41.99 52.50 42.83
N SER A 526 -43.07 51.74 42.68
CA SER A 526 -43.70 51.25 41.41
C SER A 526 -44.03 52.39 40.39
N PRO A 527 -44.56 52.15 39.15
CA PRO A 527 -44.84 50.91 38.42
C PRO A 527 -44.44 50.90 36.90
N ALA A 528 -44.71 49.77 36.25
CA ALA A 528 -44.58 49.45 34.81
C ALA A 528 -45.39 50.35 33.85
N PRO A 529 -45.20 50.24 32.50
CA PRO A 529 -46.03 49.29 31.75
C PRO A 529 -45.42 48.63 30.48
N ALA A 530 -46.10 47.53 30.11
CA ALA A 530 -46.43 47.02 28.77
C ALA A 530 -45.43 46.16 27.95
N ARG A 531 -45.94 44.95 27.65
CA ARG A 531 -45.43 43.86 26.78
C ARG A 531 -45.55 44.19 25.27
N PRO A 532 -44.91 43.41 24.37
CA PRO A 532 -45.50 42.16 23.82
C PRO A 532 -44.48 40.98 23.83
N VAL A 533 -44.80 39.74 24.23
CA VAL A 533 -45.52 38.65 23.50
C VAL A 533 -44.98 38.50 22.06
N GLU A 534 -44.41 37.43 21.52
CA GLU A 534 -44.12 36.01 21.85
C GLU A 534 -43.38 35.49 20.58
N LEU A 535 -42.33 34.67 20.63
CA LEU A 535 -42.39 33.21 20.43
C LEU A 535 -40.96 32.63 20.41
N ALA A 536 -40.86 31.41 20.93
CA ALA A 536 -39.67 30.66 21.37
C ALA A 536 -38.60 30.32 20.29
N PRO A 537 -37.43 29.80 20.72
CA PRO A 537 -37.31 28.34 20.70
C PRO A 537 -36.71 27.71 21.96
N SER A 538 -36.91 26.40 21.99
CA SER A 538 -36.86 25.46 23.10
C SER A 538 -35.47 25.00 23.56
N ALA A 539 -35.39 24.83 24.88
CA ALA A 539 -34.80 23.71 25.61
C ALA A 539 -33.27 23.54 25.59
N ALA A 540 -32.66 24.23 26.55
CA ALA A 540 -31.45 23.81 27.23
C ALA A 540 -31.69 22.53 28.06
N TRP A 541 -30.75 21.60 28.00
CA TRP A 541 -30.53 20.59 29.03
C TRP A 541 -29.36 21.05 29.89
N SER A 542 -29.60 21.25 31.18
CA SER A 542 -28.55 21.32 32.19
C SER A 542 -28.96 20.49 33.39
N ARG A 543 -28.09 19.50 33.67
CA ARG A 543 -27.53 19.07 34.97
C ARG A 543 -28.47 18.97 36.17
N LEU A 544 -28.32 17.89 36.94
CA LEU A 544 -27.75 17.94 38.30
C LEU A 544 -27.47 16.51 38.84
N LEU A 545 -26.21 16.35 39.27
CA LEU A 545 -25.71 15.70 40.50
C LEU A 545 -25.82 14.18 40.73
N SER A 546 -24.64 13.55 40.66
CA SER A 546 -23.88 12.99 41.80
C SER A 546 -24.63 12.58 43.07
N ARG A 547 -24.54 11.29 43.42
CA ARG A 547 -24.44 10.83 44.82
C ARG A 547 -23.68 9.50 44.94
N GLY A 548 -22.85 9.43 45.99
CA GLY A 548 -21.87 8.39 46.24
C GLY A 548 -22.39 7.07 46.83
N LEU A 549 -21.43 6.15 46.95
CA LEU A 549 -21.18 5.16 48.00
C LEU A 549 -21.27 3.65 47.64
N SER A 550 -20.13 3.01 47.90
CA SER A 550 -19.93 1.71 48.58
C SER A 550 -19.52 0.47 47.77
N ARG A 551 -18.34 -0.06 48.15
CA ARG A 551 -17.86 -1.45 48.00
C ARG A 551 -18.76 -2.43 48.78
N PRO A 552 -18.82 -3.73 48.39
CA PRO A 552 -17.97 -4.79 49.01
C PRO A 552 -17.38 -5.75 47.94
N ALA A 553 -16.16 -6.28 48.09
CA ALA A 553 -15.71 -7.47 48.84
C ALA A 553 -15.99 -8.84 48.15
N LEU A 554 -14.93 -9.65 48.09
CA LEU A 554 -14.80 -10.98 47.46
C LEU A 554 -15.40 -12.10 48.31
N SER A 555 -15.96 -13.15 47.67
CA SER A 555 -15.84 -14.54 48.13
C SER A 555 -16.15 -15.56 47.02
N CYS A 556 -15.36 -16.64 47.01
CA CYS A 556 -15.48 -17.84 46.19
C CYS A 556 -16.77 -18.65 46.42
N GLY A 557 -17.13 -19.49 45.44
CA GLY A 557 -18.03 -20.64 45.65
C GLY A 557 -18.67 -21.18 44.38
N SER A 558 -18.22 -22.35 43.94
CA SER A 558 -18.74 -23.22 42.87
C SER A 558 -20.20 -23.65 43.05
N THR A 559 -20.94 -23.92 41.95
CA THR A 559 -21.40 -25.27 41.53
C THR A 559 -22.26 -25.23 40.26
N TRP A 560 -22.23 -26.36 39.55
CA TRP A 560 -22.99 -26.74 38.36
C TRP A 560 -24.52 -26.66 38.51
N ALA A 561 -25.21 -26.38 37.39
CA ALA A 561 -26.23 -27.24 36.75
C ALA A 561 -27.35 -26.42 36.07
N ASP A 562 -27.74 -26.93 34.90
CA ASP A 562 -29.05 -26.84 34.24
C ASP A 562 -29.68 -25.49 33.88
N SER A 563 -29.72 -25.21 32.56
CA SER A 563 -30.97 -24.80 31.90
C SER A 563 -30.86 -24.84 30.37
N SER A 564 -31.31 -25.97 29.82
CA SER A 564 -32.29 -26.13 28.73
C SER A 564 -32.32 -25.11 27.55
N PHE A 565 -31.90 -25.60 26.38
CA PHE A 565 -32.18 -25.03 25.06
C PHE A 565 -33.65 -25.26 24.63
N PRO A 566 -34.30 -24.32 23.91
CA PRO A 566 -35.55 -24.59 23.20
C PRO A 566 -35.29 -25.23 21.83
N ARG A 567 -36.05 -26.30 21.53
CA ARG A 567 -36.12 -26.95 20.20
C ARG A 567 -36.97 -26.13 19.22
N PRO A 568 -36.64 -26.09 17.92
CA PRO A 568 -37.53 -25.58 16.89
C PRO A 568 -38.44 -26.69 16.32
N CYS A 569 -39.75 -26.46 16.38
CA CYS A 569 -40.77 -27.21 15.63
C CYS A 569 -41.02 -26.51 14.29
N GLY A 570 -40.99 -27.25 13.18
CA GLY A 570 -41.41 -26.74 11.88
C GLY A 570 -41.09 -27.70 10.73
N ARG A 571 -41.98 -28.66 10.46
CA ARG A 571 -42.00 -29.44 9.21
C ARG A 571 -42.64 -28.58 8.10
N PRO A 572 -42.15 -28.61 6.85
CA PRO A 572 -42.84 -27.99 5.73
C PRO A 572 -43.86 -28.92 5.10
N GLU A 573 -44.99 -28.32 4.74
CA GLU A 573 -46.13 -28.93 4.06
C GLU A 573 -45.83 -29.13 2.56
N ARG A 574 -46.32 -30.25 2.04
CA ARG A 574 -46.19 -30.66 0.63
C ARG A 574 -47.23 -29.94 -0.20
N LEU A 575 -46.81 -29.24 -1.26
CA LEU A 575 -47.69 -28.89 -2.37
C LEU A 575 -47.27 -29.67 -3.63
N ARG A 576 -48.17 -30.56 -4.04
CA ARG A 576 -48.13 -31.30 -5.31
C ARG A 576 -48.49 -30.34 -6.44
N GLY A 577 -47.77 -30.49 -7.57
CA GLY A 577 -48.09 -29.84 -8.83
C GLY A 577 -49.22 -30.49 -9.60
N ALA A 578 -49.72 -29.75 -10.60
CA ALA A 578 -50.50 -30.24 -11.73
C ALA A 578 -50.33 -29.26 -12.93
N GLY A 579 -50.28 -29.82 -14.14
CA GLY A 579 -50.36 -29.12 -15.44
C GLY A 579 -49.14 -29.40 -16.34
N SER A 580 -49.12 -30.44 -17.20
CA SER A 580 -49.70 -30.50 -18.57
C SER A 580 -49.26 -29.32 -19.46
N GLY A 581 -48.69 -29.46 -20.65
CA GLY A 581 -48.43 -30.59 -21.53
C GLY A 581 -47.87 -30.08 -22.88
N ALA A 582 -47.60 -31.01 -23.81
CA ALA A 582 -47.24 -30.81 -25.23
C ALA A 582 -45.91 -30.08 -25.50
N GLY A 583 -45.09 -30.41 -26.51
CA GLY A 583 -45.19 -31.35 -27.61
C GLY A 583 -43.82 -31.39 -28.33
N VAL A 584 -43.56 -32.51 -28.99
CA VAL A 584 -42.32 -32.92 -29.66
C VAL A 584 -42.13 -32.16 -30.99
N PRO A 585 -40.90 -32.07 -31.54
CA PRO A 585 -40.66 -32.87 -32.75
C PRO A 585 -39.35 -33.66 -32.75
N ARG A 586 -39.41 -34.79 -33.45
CA ARG A 586 -38.36 -35.77 -33.75
C ARG A 586 -37.48 -35.30 -34.91
N THR A 587 -36.18 -35.58 -34.81
CA THR A 587 -35.28 -36.05 -35.89
C THR A 587 -34.16 -36.80 -35.16
N GLY A 588 -33.81 -38.07 -35.38
CA GLY A 588 -33.56 -38.75 -36.66
C GLY A 588 -32.04 -38.83 -36.84
N GLY A 589 -31.42 -40.00 -36.64
CA GLY A 589 -29.98 -40.18 -36.90
C GLY A 589 -29.37 -41.41 -36.24
N ALA A 590 -29.28 -42.50 -37.00
CA ALA A 590 -28.65 -43.76 -36.63
C ALA A 590 -27.11 -43.69 -36.65
N SER A 591 -26.43 -44.49 -35.83
CA SER A 591 -25.45 -45.47 -36.34
C SER A 591 -25.04 -46.46 -35.26
N ARG A 592 -25.00 -47.74 -35.66
CA ARG A 592 -24.46 -48.87 -34.93
C ARG A 592 -22.94 -48.87 -35.04
N GLY A 593 -22.25 -49.25 -33.98
CA GLY A 593 -20.83 -49.57 -34.01
C GLY A 593 -20.44 -50.36 -32.78
N GLY A 594 -20.60 -51.68 -32.83
CA GLY A 594 -20.08 -52.61 -31.83
C GLY A 594 -18.55 -52.65 -31.89
N GLY A 595 -17.92 -52.64 -30.71
CA GLY A 595 -16.46 -52.67 -30.57
C GLY A 595 -16.07 -53.47 -29.33
N THR A 596 -15.38 -54.56 -29.60
CA THR A 596 -15.09 -55.73 -28.76
C THR A 596 -14.12 -55.45 -27.62
N VAL A 597 -14.35 -56.14 -26.49
CA VAL A 597 -13.47 -56.24 -25.33
C VAL A 597 -12.17 -56.97 -25.69
N ARG A 598 -11.01 -56.35 -25.50
CA ARG A 598 -9.72 -57.05 -25.38
C ARG A 598 -9.03 -56.67 -24.06
N ARG A 599 -8.95 -57.67 -23.17
CA ARG A 599 -8.10 -57.68 -21.98
C ARG A 599 -6.64 -57.84 -22.41
N TYR A 600 -5.76 -56.93 -22.02
CA TYR A 600 -4.32 -57.18 -21.96
C TYR A 600 -3.89 -57.23 -20.49
N ARG A 601 -3.55 -58.43 -20.04
CA ARG A 601 -2.72 -58.68 -18.86
C ARG A 601 -1.27 -58.56 -19.32
N ALA A 602 -0.50 -57.63 -18.75
CA ALA A 602 0.94 -57.66 -18.84
C ALA A 602 1.53 -57.73 -17.42
N ARG A 603 2.26 -58.82 -17.18
CA ARG A 603 3.18 -59.02 -16.06
C ARG A 603 4.33 -58.01 -16.18
N LEU A 604 4.78 -57.46 -15.06
CA LEU A 604 6.15 -56.96 -14.95
C LEU A 604 6.78 -57.47 -13.66
N CYS A 605 7.83 -58.26 -13.86
CA CYS A 605 8.71 -58.80 -12.84
C CYS A 605 9.62 -57.71 -12.27
N ARG A 606 10.04 -57.94 -11.01
CA ARG A 606 11.19 -57.33 -10.35
C ARG A 606 12.45 -57.36 -11.22
N ALA A 607 13.23 -56.30 -11.16
CA ALA A 607 14.68 -56.37 -11.17
C ALA A 607 15.25 -55.32 -10.23
N ALA A 608 15.96 -55.79 -9.20
CA ALA A 608 16.81 -55.01 -8.33
C ALA A 608 18.21 -54.89 -8.97
N ARG A 609 18.83 -53.70 -8.83
CA ARG A 609 20.27 -53.34 -8.94
C ARG A 609 20.27 -51.81 -8.76
N GLY A 610 20.86 -51.18 -7.75
CA GLY A 610 22.17 -51.43 -7.15
C GLY A 610 23.20 -50.54 -7.86
N ILE A 611 23.21 -49.23 -7.57
CA ILE A 611 24.31 -48.32 -7.93
C ILE A 611 24.59 -47.38 -6.76
N THR A 612 25.86 -47.42 -6.39
CA THR A 612 26.63 -46.73 -5.35
C THR A 612 26.73 -45.22 -5.54
N ALA A 613 26.74 -44.50 -4.42
CA ALA A 613 27.05 -43.07 -4.31
C ALA A 613 28.57 -42.81 -4.33
N PRO A 614 29.01 -41.60 -4.75
CA PRO A 614 30.28 -41.05 -4.32
C PRO A 614 30.10 -39.79 -3.44
N SER A 615 30.71 -39.89 -2.26
CA SER A 615 31.65 -38.95 -1.63
C SER A 615 31.43 -37.43 -1.70
N GLN A 616 31.24 -36.88 -0.50
CA GLN A 616 31.94 -35.73 0.11
C GLN A 616 32.57 -34.69 -0.83
N VAL A 617 32.03 -33.47 -0.76
CA VAL A 617 32.73 -32.23 -1.11
C VAL A 617 33.05 -31.52 0.20
N GLU A 618 34.34 -31.54 0.58
CA GLU A 618 34.93 -30.58 1.52
C GLU A 618 35.01 -29.22 0.84
N LEU A 619 34.41 -28.20 1.44
CA LEU A 619 34.59 -26.80 1.05
C LEU A 619 35.63 -26.18 1.99
N CYS A 620 36.85 -26.02 1.49
CA CYS A 620 37.85 -25.13 2.05
C CYS A 620 37.38 -23.68 1.90
N HIS A 621 37.29 -22.97 3.03
CA HIS A 621 37.22 -21.52 3.07
C HIS A 621 38.65 -20.97 3.02
N ASP A 622 39.04 -20.39 1.88
CA ASP A 622 40.21 -19.53 1.79
C ASP A 622 39.80 -18.07 2.01
N THR A 623 40.40 -17.49 3.04
CA THR A 623 40.53 -16.07 3.34
C THR A 623 41.32 -15.35 2.24
N TYR A 624 40.78 -14.25 1.72
CA TYR A 624 41.60 -13.18 1.12
C TYR A 624 41.11 -11.82 1.63
N GLY A 625 41.96 -11.20 2.43
CA GLY A 625 42.03 -9.76 2.60
C GLY A 625 43.26 -9.24 1.87
N ARG A 626 43.07 -8.16 1.11
CA ARG A 626 43.96 -7.00 1.00
C ARG A 626 43.17 -5.84 0.45
#